data_AF-A0A285I4G2-F1
#
_entry.id   AF-A0A285I4G2-F1
#
_cell.length_a   1.000
_cell.length_b   1.000
_cell.length_c   1.000
_cell.angle_alpha   90.00
_cell.angle_beta   90.00
_cell.angle_gamma   90.00
#
_symmetry.space_group_name_H-M   'P 1'
#
loop_
_entity.id
_entity.type
_entity.pdbx_description
1 polymer ?
#
loop_
_entity_poly.entity_id
_entity_poly.type
_entity_poly.pdbx_seq_one_letter_code
_entity_poly.pdbx_strand_id
1 'polypeptide(L)' 'MTSEFVRNIHLATAQQLRDQGADLYGILEHFESVFMPQDEVPELLDQLGYPQQDLKQFLHGQL' A
#
# COMPACT_ATOMS: atom_id res chain seq x y z
N MET A 1 15.30 2.67 -1.57
CA MET A 1 15.30 1.37 -0.88
C MET A 1 15.07 1.63 0.59
N THR A 2 13.89 1.26 1.07
CA THR A 2 13.52 1.38 2.48
C THR A 2 14.16 0.24 3.26
N SER A 3 14.63 0.49 4.48
CA SER A 3 15.09 -0.62 5.33
C SER A 3 13.94 -1.59 5.62
N GLU A 4 14.23 -2.89 5.69
CA GLU A 4 13.20 -3.92 5.98
C GLU A 4 12.42 -3.62 7.27
N PHE A 5 13.11 -3.11 8.30
CA PHE A 5 12.48 -2.70 9.55
C PHE A 5 11.41 -1.63 9.36
N VAL A 6 11.75 -0.54 8.66
CA VAL A 6 10.82 0.56 8.37
C VAL A 6 9.66 0.06 7.50
N ARG A 7 9.96 -0.78 6.51
CA ARG A 7 8.94 -1.40 5.64
C ARG A 7 7.92 -2.19 6.46
N ASN A 8 8.37 -3.02 7.39
CA ASN A 8 7.50 -3.85 8.24
C ASN A 8 6.61 -3.01 9.17
N ILE A 9 7.10 -1.87 9.67
CA ILE A 9 6.28 -0.93 10.47
C ILE A 9 5.12 -0.37 9.63
N HIS A 10 5.41 0.09 8.42
CA HIS A 10 4.38 0.68 7.56
C HIS A 10 3.41 -0.36 7.04
N LEU A 11 3.86 -1.59 6.79
CA LEU A 11 2.98 -2.72 6.45
C LEU A 11 2.02 -3.04 7.59
N ALA A 12 2.51 -3.12 8.84
CA ALA A 12 1.66 -3.37 10.01
C ALA A 12 0.63 -2.26 10.21
N THR A 13 1.03 -1.00 9.99
CA THR A 13 0.11 0.15 10.05
C THR A 13 -0.96 0.06 8.96
N ALA A 14 -0.58 -0.27 7.73
CA ALA A 14 -1.52 -0.46 6.63
C ALA A 14 -2.49 -1.63 6.87
N GLN A 15 -2.01 -2.74 7.44
CA GLN A 15 -2.85 -3.85 7.93
C GLN A 15 -3.91 -3.35 8.92
N GLN A 16 -3.50 -2.57 9.91
CA GLN A 16 -4.40 -2.01 10.90
C GLN A 16 -5.43 -1.06 10.28
N LEU A 17 -5.04 -0.22 9.32
CA LEU A 17 -5.96 0.66 8.60
C LEU A 17 -7.01 -0.13 7.80
N ARG A 18 -6.58 -1.17 7.08
CA ARG A 18 -7.47 -2.07 6.34
C ARG A 18 -8.46 -2.76 7.29
N ASP A 19 -7.98 -3.26 8.42
CA ASP A 19 -8.81 -3.94 9.41
C ASP A 19 -9.81 -2.98 10.09
N GLN A 20 -9.56 -1.67 10.07
CA GLN A 20 -10.50 -0.61 10.49
C GLN A 20 -11.49 -0.19 9.39
N GLY A 21 -11.38 -0.75 8.18
CA GLY A 21 -12.26 -0.47 7.05
C GLY A 21 -11.74 0.57 6.07
N ALA A 22 -10.45 0.93 6.11
CA ALA A 22 -9.85 1.73 5.05
C ALA A 22 -9.89 0.97 3.71
N ASP A 23 -10.27 1.67 2.66
CA ASP A 23 -10.25 1.13 1.30
C ASP A 23 -8.85 1.23 0.68
N LEU A 24 -8.70 0.76 -0.56
CA LEU A 24 -7.42 0.79 -1.27
C LEU A 24 -6.84 2.21 -1.37
N TYR A 25 -7.69 3.23 -1.53
CA TYR A 25 -7.24 4.61 -1.61
C TYR A 25 -6.61 5.07 -0.30
N GLY A 26 -7.25 4.79 0.85
CA GLY A 26 -6.69 5.11 2.16
C GLY A 26 -5.37 4.38 2.46
N ILE A 27 -5.21 3.15 1.97
CA ILE A 27 -3.94 2.42 2.09
C ILE A 27 -2.83 3.05 1.23
N LEU A 28 -3.15 3.46 0.01
CA LEU A 28 -2.21 4.13 -0.88
C LEU A 28 -1.80 5.51 -0.32
N GLU A 29 -2.76 6.27 0.21
CA GLU A 29 -2.50 7.56 0.87
C GLU A 29 -1.54 7.41 2.05
N HIS A 30 -1.70 6.35 2.85
CA HIS A 30 -0.74 6.04 3.92
C HIS A 30 0.67 5.83 3.36
N PHE A 31 0.84 4.98 2.35
CA PHE A 31 2.15 4.73 1.75
C PHE A 31 2.77 5.96 1.09
N GLU A 32 1.96 6.81 0.46
CA GLU A 32 2.39 8.10 -0.08
C GLU A 32 2.86 9.04 1.03
N SER A 33 2.10 9.14 2.12
CA SER A 33 2.41 10.05 3.25
C SER A 33 3.74 9.74 3.95
N VAL A 34 4.19 8.49 3.87
CA VAL A 34 5.45 8.01 4.46
C VAL A 34 6.57 7.87 3.43
N PHE A 35 6.34 8.37 2.21
CA PHE A 35 7.28 8.30 1.09
C PHE A 35 7.76 6.88 0.78
N MET A 36 6.85 5.90 0.86
CA MET A 36 7.15 4.53 0.49
C MET A 36 7.57 4.48 -0.99
N PRO A 37 8.68 3.81 -1.35
CA PRO A 37 9.11 3.71 -2.74
C PRO A 37 8.05 3.06 -3.62
N GLN A 38 7.72 3.70 -4.74
CA GLN A 38 6.64 3.28 -5.64
C GLN A 38 6.87 1.88 -6.24
N ASP A 39 8.12 1.45 -6.35
CA ASP A 39 8.51 0.10 -6.77
C ASP A 39 8.30 -0.96 -5.68
N GLU A 40 8.27 -0.56 -4.40
CA GLU A 40 8.01 -1.46 -3.26
C GLU A 40 6.51 -1.58 -2.93
N VAL A 41 5.72 -0.55 -3.22
CA VAL A 41 4.27 -0.50 -2.92
C VAL A 41 3.48 -1.69 -3.49
N PRO A 42 3.68 -2.15 -4.74
CA PRO A 42 2.95 -3.31 -5.28
C PRO A 42 3.15 -4.59 -4.47
N GLU A 43 4.36 -4.83 -3.96
CA GLU A 43 4.67 -6.01 -3.13
C GLU A 43 3.96 -5.92 -1.78
N LEU A 44 3.91 -4.72 -1.19
CA LEU A 44 3.22 -4.49 0.07
C LEU A 44 1.71 -4.66 -0.06
N LEU A 45 1.13 -4.21 -1.17
CA LEU A 45 -0.30 -4.37 -1.46
C LEU A 45 -0.67 -5.85 -1.67
N ASP A 46 0.21 -6.64 -2.30
CA ASP A 46 0.06 -8.09 -2.42
C ASP A 46 0.05 -8.77 -1.04
N GLN A 47 0.94 -8.37 -0.14
CA GLN A 47 0.98 -8.85 1.25
C GLN A 47 -0.25 -8.43 2.08
N LEU A 48 -0.93 -7.35 1.68
CA LEU A 48 -2.21 -6.91 2.25
C LEU A 48 -3.42 -7.60 1.59
N GLY A 49 -3.21 -8.46 0.59
CA GLY A 49 -4.27 -9.20 -0.09
C GLY A 49 -5.03 -8.39 -1.13
N TYR A 50 -4.49 -7.25 -1.59
CA TYR A 50 -5.05 -6.51 -2.72
C TYR A 50 -4.61 -7.18 -4.02
N PRO A 51 -5.53 -7.71 -4.84
CA PRO A 51 -5.15 -8.39 -6.07
C PRO A 51 -4.58 -7.37 -7.06
N GLN A 52 -3.52 -7.75 -7.77
CA GLN A 52 -2.84 -6.87 -8.73
C GLN A 52 -3.73 -6.36 -9.88
N GLN A 53 -4.88 -7.00 -10.14
CA GLN A 53 -5.86 -6.51 -11.10
C GLN A 53 -6.54 -5.21 -10.62
N ASP A 54 -6.87 -5.10 -9.33
CA ASP A 54 -7.49 -3.91 -8.76
C ASP A 54 -6.49 -2.74 -8.77
N LEU A 55 -5.20 -3.03 -8.56
CA LEU A 55 -4.11 -2.05 -8.62
C LEU A 55 -3.96 -1.45 -10.03
N LYS A 56 -4.00 -2.29 -11.07
CA LYS A 56 -3.92 -1.80 -12.45
C LYS A 56 -5.08 -0.89 -12.80
N GLN A 57 -6.30 -1.19 -12.34
CA GLN A 57 -7.45 -0.32 -12.60
C GLN A 57 -7.35 1.01 -11.85
N PHE A 58 -6.90 0.99 -10.59
CA PHE A 58 -6.71 2.20 -9.80
C PHE A 58 -5.63 3.12 -10.38
N LEU A 59 -4.48 2.56 -10.76
CA LEU A 59 -3.36 3.34 -11.31
C LEU A 59 -3.65 3.89 -12.73
N HIS A 60 -4.46 3.20 -13.54
CA HIS A 60 -4.88 3.71 -14.86
C HIS A 60 -6.09 4.64 -14.80
N GLY A 61 -6.85 4.66 -13.70
CA GLY A 61 -8.02 5.53 -13.52
C GLY A 61 -7.72 6.97 -13.07
N GLN A 62 -6.45 7.30 -12.83
CA GLN A 62 -5.97 8.63 -12.44
C GLN A 62 -5.40 9.48 -13.60
N LEU A 63 -5.71 9.14 -14.86
CA LEU A 63 -5.34 9.94 -16.05
C LEU A 63 -6.48 10.83 -16.54
#